data_AF-A0A660NFK3-F1
#
_entry.id   AF-A0A660NFK3-F1
#
_cell.length_a   1.000
_cell.length_b   1.000
_cell.length_c   1.000
_cell.angle_alpha   90.00
_cell.angle_beta   90.00
_cell.angle_gamma   90.00
#
_symmetry.space_group_name_H-M   'P 1'
#
loop_
_entity.id
_entity.type
_entity.pdbx_description
1 polymer ?
#
loop_
_entity_poly.entity_id
_entity_poly.type
_entity_poly.pdbx_seq_one_letter_code
_entity_poly.pdbx_strand_id
1 'polypeptide(L)'
;ELSPLILPEDDEISAVRFDALMYGIELACLAGKSYKRFVGDLKKNVKSLASLANIAEINEQANLIEDILHTDYIKSCGVNEFEIMREKLRGLMKYIPRGGIQYDTNFTDDIISMEWNESELESDSLKNYRAKAEYYIREHMDNEAIKKLKSNIPLNKEDIKELEKVLWSELGTKEEYEQEYGQKPLGELVREIVGLDMNAAKEAFSAYLENSNLDSRQIYFVNQIVEYIVRNGMMKDLSVLQEAPFTDQGSIVEIFTDLGVWANIKSIIDRINENAAA
;
A
#
# COMPACT_ATOMS: atom_id res chain seq x y z
N GLU A 1 21.84 29.95 -35.20
CA GLU A 1 21.75 29.19 -33.94
C GLU A 1 22.55 29.94 -32.90
N LEU A 2 21.92 30.37 -31.81
CA LEU A 2 22.60 30.95 -30.66
C LEU A 2 23.09 29.79 -29.80
N SER A 3 24.40 29.64 -29.69
CA SER A 3 25.02 28.66 -28.80
C SER A 3 24.62 28.96 -27.34
N PRO A 4 24.31 27.97 -26.49
CA PRO A 4 24.02 28.23 -25.08
C PRO A 4 25.25 28.88 -24.44
N LEU A 5 25.13 30.14 -23.99
CA LEU A 5 26.21 30.87 -23.31
C LEU A 5 26.44 30.39 -21.86
N ILE A 6 25.61 29.46 -21.38
CA ILE A 6 25.70 28.84 -20.07
C ILE A 6 25.91 27.36 -20.32
N LEU A 7 27.17 26.93 -20.24
CA LEU A 7 27.47 25.51 -20.09
C LEU A 7 26.97 25.09 -18.71
N PRO A 8 26.31 23.93 -18.56
CA PRO A 8 26.04 23.39 -17.23
C PRO A 8 27.38 23.32 -16.49
N GLU A 9 27.40 23.81 -15.24
CA GLU A 9 28.59 23.67 -14.40
C GLU A 9 28.99 22.19 -14.34
N ASP A 10 30.29 21.92 -14.30
CA ASP A 10 30.90 20.58 -14.23
C ASP A 10 30.68 19.94 -12.83
N ASP A 11 29.53 20.27 -12.25
CA ASP A 11 29.15 19.99 -10.89
C ASP A 11 28.54 18.60 -10.80
N GLU A 12 28.81 17.94 -9.70
CA GLU A 12 28.41 16.56 -9.56
C GLU A 12 26.88 16.44 -9.48
N ILE A 13 26.28 15.61 -10.34
CA ILE A 13 24.82 15.47 -10.43
C ILE A 13 24.16 15.16 -9.07
N SER A 14 24.85 14.42 -8.20
CA SER A 14 24.41 14.13 -6.83
C SER A 14 24.33 15.38 -5.94
N ALA A 15 25.26 16.33 -6.10
CA ALA A 15 25.23 17.61 -5.40
C ALA A 15 24.06 18.47 -5.87
N VAL A 16 23.85 18.58 -7.19
CA VAL A 16 22.74 19.35 -7.77
C VAL A 16 21.37 18.82 -7.33
N ARG A 17 21.20 17.48 -7.31
CA ARG A 17 19.97 16.85 -6.82
C ARG A 17 19.73 17.13 -5.34
N PHE A 18 20.80 17.19 -4.56
CA PHE A 18 20.71 17.52 -3.14
C PHE A 18 20.36 18.99 -2.91
N ASP A 19 20.89 19.93 -3.71
CA ASP A 19 20.44 21.32 -3.63
C ASP A 19 18.97 21.47 -3.94
N ALA A 20 18.48 20.79 -4.99
CA ALA A 20 17.07 20.82 -5.34
C ALA A 20 16.19 20.33 -4.18
N LEU A 21 16.63 19.30 -3.46
CA LEU A 21 15.96 18.82 -2.25
C LEU A 21 15.96 19.88 -1.14
N MET A 22 17.11 20.49 -0.85
CA MET A 22 17.25 21.49 0.22
C MET A 22 16.45 22.76 -0.08
N TYR A 23 16.53 23.27 -1.31
CA TYR A 23 15.70 24.39 -1.75
C TYR A 23 14.20 24.07 -1.70
N GLY A 24 13.81 22.83 -1.97
CA GLY A 24 12.44 22.37 -1.77
C GLY A 24 11.99 22.48 -0.29
N ILE A 25 12.87 22.12 0.65
CA ILE A 25 12.61 22.25 2.10
C ILE A 25 12.50 23.72 2.49
N GLU A 26 13.45 24.55 2.07
CA GLU A 26 13.50 25.98 2.39
C GLU A 26 12.28 26.72 1.84
N LEU A 27 11.90 26.45 0.59
CA LEU A 27 10.71 27.03 -0.03
C LEU A 27 9.44 26.64 0.72
N ALA A 28 9.28 25.37 1.06
CA ALA A 28 8.13 24.90 1.82
C ALA A 28 8.09 25.50 3.24
N CYS A 29 9.24 25.64 3.89
CA CYS A 29 9.38 26.32 5.18
C CYS A 29 8.94 27.79 5.09
N LEU A 30 9.44 28.54 4.09
CA LEU A 30 9.07 29.93 3.85
C LEU A 30 7.59 30.11 3.49
N ALA A 31 7.02 29.17 2.73
CA ALA A 31 5.62 29.18 2.34
C ALA A 31 4.67 28.74 3.45
N GLY A 32 5.18 28.31 4.62
CA GLY A 32 4.38 27.75 5.71
C GLY A 32 3.70 26.42 5.37
N LYS A 33 4.22 25.70 4.37
CA LYS A 33 3.70 24.40 3.90
C LYS A 33 4.41 23.24 4.58
N SER A 34 3.78 22.07 4.57
CA SER A 34 4.37 20.84 5.11
C SER A 34 5.57 20.40 4.26
N TYR A 35 6.71 20.17 4.91
CA TYR A 35 7.94 19.68 4.28
C TYR A 35 8.36 18.29 4.77
N LYS A 36 7.45 17.56 5.44
CA LYS A 36 7.72 16.23 6.05
C LYS A 36 8.30 15.22 5.06
N ARG A 37 7.79 15.20 3.81
CA ARG A 37 8.27 14.29 2.75
C ARG A 37 9.72 14.57 2.38
N PHE A 38 10.05 15.84 2.12
CA PHE A 38 11.42 16.25 1.80
C PHE A 38 12.39 15.93 2.95
N VAL A 39 11.94 16.05 4.20
CA VAL A 39 12.71 15.63 5.38
C VAL A 39 12.95 14.12 5.41
N GLY A 40 11.99 13.31 4.94
CA GLY A 40 12.19 11.87 4.77
C GLY A 40 13.33 11.55 3.78
N ASP A 41 13.34 12.24 2.64
CA ASP A 41 14.40 12.11 1.63
C ASP A 41 15.75 12.61 2.16
N LEU A 42 15.77 13.73 2.89
CA LEU A 42 16.96 14.23 3.58
C LEU A 42 17.52 13.18 4.55
N LYS A 43 16.67 12.62 5.42
CA LYS A 43 17.08 11.57 6.36
C LYS A 43 17.62 10.33 5.67
N LYS A 44 17.08 9.96 4.50
CA LYS A 44 17.58 8.83 3.70
C LYS A 44 18.99 9.09 3.16
N ASN A 45 19.24 10.29 2.62
CA ASN A 45 20.56 10.69 2.17
C ASN A 45 21.57 10.72 3.33
N VAL A 46 21.19 11.35 4.45
CA VAL A 46 22.05 11.44 5.65
C VAL A 46 22.33 10.07 6.27
N LYS A 47 21.35 9.15 6.29
CA LYS A 47 21.56 7.78 6.73
C LYS A 47 22.55 7.02 5.83
N SER A 48 22.52 7.29 4.53
CA SER A 48 23.47 6.71 3.58
C SER A 48 24.88 7.25 3.81
N LEU A 49 25.03 8.55 4.11
CA LEU A 49 26.32 9.11 4.54
C LEU A 49 26.80 8.50 5.85
N ALA A 50 25.92 8.34 6.84
CA ALA A 50 26.27 7.75 8.14
C ALA A 50 26.83 6.33 8.01
N SER A 51 26.34 5.53 7.05
CA SER A 51 26.90 4.19 6.76
C SER A 51 28.33 4.22 6.20
N LEU A 52 28.80 5.38 5.74
CA LEU A 52 30.12 5.62 5.17
C LEU A 52 31.01 6.44 6.13
N ALA A 53 30.76 6.35 7.44
CA ALA A 53 31.49 7.09 8.48
C ALA A 53 33.00 6.81 8.53
N ASN A 54 33.51 5.85 7.75
CA ASN A 54 34.94 5.59 7.58
C ASN A 54 35.66 6.66 6.73
N ILE A 55 34.93 7.53 6.02
CA ILE A 55 35.49 8.62 5.21
C ILE A 55 35.71 9.84 6.11
N ALA A 56 36.94 10.39 6.11
CA ALA A 56 37.34 11.49 7.00
C ALA A 56 36.43 12.73 6.87
N GLU A 57 36.14 13.14 5.63
CA GLU A 57 35.28 14.30 5.33
C GLU A 57 33.83 14.12 5.85
N ILE A 58 33.32 12.88 5.89
CA ILE A 58 32.00 12.58 6.46
C ILE A 58 32.06 12.61 7.99
N ASN A 59 33.12 12.05 8.57
CA ASN A 59 33.31 12.02 10.02
C ASN A 59 33.46 13.44 10.61
N GLU A 60 34.01 14.40 9.86
CA GLU A 60 34.03 15.81 10.27
C GLU A 60 32.63 16.41 10.47
N GLN A 61 31.61 15.88 9.77
CA GLN A 61 30.21 16.29 9.90
C GLN A 61 29.37 15.32 10.76
N ALA A 62 30.00 14.41 11.51
CA ALA A 62 29.30 13.37 12.28
C ALA A 62 28.24 13.94 13.25
N ASN A 63 28.56 15.04 13.95
CA ASN A 63 27.62 15.68 14.88
C ASN A 63 26.36 16.17 14.16
N LEU A 64 26.51 16.81 12.99
CA LEU A 64 25.37 17.29 12.20
C LEU A 64 24.53 16.12 11.67
N ILE A 65 25.19 15.05 11.23
CA ILE A 65 24.54 13.82 10.77
C ILE A 65 23.72 13.19 11.91
N GLU A 66 24.29 13.13 13.12
CA GLU A 66 23.63 12.59 14.30
C GLU A 66 22.42 13.45 14.71
N ASP A 67 22.57 14.78 14.72
CA ASP A 67 21.49 15.72 15.03
C ASP A 67 20.30 15.54 14.07
N ILE A 68 20.56 15.43 12.77
CA ILE A 68 19.52 15.23 11.74
C ILE A 68 18.80 13.88 11.92
N LEU A 69 19.51 12.83 12.31
CA LEU A 69 18.95 11.48 12.40
C LEU A 69 18.22 11.21 13.73
N HIS A 70 18.78 11.67 14.84
CA HIS A 70 18.43 11.19 16.18
C HIS A 70 17.77 12.22 17.09
N THR A 71 17.67 13.49 16.66
CA THR A 71 17.06 14.54 17.48
C THR A 71 15.85 15.19 16.80
N ASP A 72 15.13 16.01 17.56
CA ASP A 72 14.08 16.89 17.04
C ASP A 72 14.64 18.15 16.34
N TYR A 73 15.95 18.22 16.07
CA TYR A 73 16.65 19.38 15.51
C TYR A 73 15.92 19.97 14.30
N ILE A 74 15.50 19.14 13.34
CA ILE A 74 14.77 19.56 12.14
C ILE A 74 13.48 20.31 12.46
N LYS A 75 12.76 19.96 13.54
CA LYS A 75 11.50 20.63 13.92
C LYS A 75 11.73 22.05 14.41
N SER A 76 12.92 22.35 14.92
CA SER A 76 13.33 23.68 15.38
C SER A 76 14.14 24.46 14.34
N CYS A 77 14.46 23.86 13.19
CA CYS A 77 15.24 24.51 12.14
C CYS A 77 14.39 25.54 11.37
N GLY A 78 14.99 26.69 11.11
CA GLY A 78 14.53 27.64 10.10
C GLY A 78 15.31 27.47 8.80
N VAL A 79 15.07 28.40 7.89
CA VAL A 79 15.69 28.44 6.55
C VAL A 79 17.22 28.53 6.64
N ASN A 80 17.75 29.28 7.61
CA ASN A 80 19.19 29.43 7.79
C ASN A 80 19.87 28.10 8.17
N GLU A 81 19.24 27.32 9.04
CA GLU A 81 19.74 26.01 9.45
C GLU A 81 19.72 25.03 8.27
N PHE A 82 18.69 25.08 7.42
CA PHE A 82 18.64 24.27 6.19
C PHE A 82 19.75 24.67 5.22
N GLU A 83 20.03 25.95 5.06
CA GLU A 83 21.13 26.40 4.19
C GLU A 83 22.50 25.91 4.72
N ILE A 84 22.71 25.95 6.04
CA ILE A 84 23.92 25.38 6.66
C ILE A 84 24.03 23.86 6.40
N MET A 85 22.91 23.13 6.47
CA MET A 85 22.91 21.70 6.12
C MET A 85 23.26 21.48 4.65
N ARG A 86 22.72 22.31 3.75
CA ARG A 86 23.00 22.25 2.32
C ARG A 86 24.50 22.41 2.07
N GLU A 87 25.10 23.47 2.57
CA GLU A 87 26.53 23.76 2.38
C GLU A 87 27.43 22.64 2.89
N LYS A 88 27.16 22.13 4.10
CA LYS A 88 28.02 21.12 4.75
C LYS A 88 27.89 19.72 4.15
N LEU A 89 26.71 19.37 3.65
CA LEU A 89 26.44 18.01 3.18
C LEU A 89 26.54 17.88 1.64
N ARG A 90 26.44 18.97 0.88
CA ARG A 90 26.50 18.99 -0.59
C ARG A 90 27.70 18.21 -1.12
N GLY A 91 28.90 18.53 -0.64
CA GLY A 91 30.15 17.92 -1.11
C GLY A 91 30.29 16.44 -0.74
N LEU A 92 29.48 15.94 0.20
CA LEU A 92 29.51 14.55 0.67
C LEU A 92 28.59 13.64 -0.17
N MET A 93 27.63 14.22 -0.91
CA MET A 93 26.66 13.46 -1.71
C MET A 93 27.32 12.54 -2.75
N LYS A 94 28.53 12.88 -3.17
CA LYS A 94 29.37 12.09 -4.08
C LYS A 94 29.72 10.69 -3.60
N TYR A 95 29.77 10.51 -2.29
CA TYR A 95 30.15 9.24 -1.68
C TYR A 95 28.99 8.23 -1.62
N ILE A 96 27.75 8.68 -1.81
CA ILE A 96 26.59 7.80 -1.73
C ILE A 96 26.60 6.85 -2.94
N PRO A 97 26.74 5.52 -2.73
CA PRO A 97 26.80 4.57 -3.84
C PRO A 97 25.46 4.56 -4.60
N ARG A 98 25.54 4.72 -5.93
CA ARG A 98 24.37 4.68 -6.81
C ARG A 98 24.12 3.23 -7.23
N GLY A 99 22.97 2.68 -6.85
CA GLY A 99 22.52 1.36 -7.30
C GLY A 99 21.68 1.46 -8.58
N GLY A 100 21.99 0.63 -9.59
CA GLY A 100 21.17 0.46 -10.80
C GLY A 100 21.91 0.74 -12.11
N ILE A 101 21.27 0.39 -13.23
CA ILE A 101 21.74 0.71 -14.59
C ILE A 101 21.41 2.17 -14.86
N GLN A 102 22.42 2.99 -15.15
CA GLN A 102 22.27 4.40 -15.49
C GLN A 102 21.83 4.52 -16.96
N TYR A 103 20.68 5.14 -17.19
CA TYR A 103 20.24 5.58 -18.51
C TYR A 103 20.39 7.10 -18.56
N ASP A 104 21.40 7.58 -19.27
CA ASP A 104 21.55 9.00 -19.54
C ASP A 104 20.75 9.35 -20.79
N THR A 105 19.60 9.99 -20.61
CA THR A 105 18.78 10.52 -21.71
C THR A 105 18.91 12.03 -21.71
N ASN A 106 19.42 12.59 -22.81
CA ASN A 106 19.47 14.03 -23.02
C ASN A 106 18.17 14.49 -23.67
N PHE A 107 17.32 15.18 -22.90
CA PHE A 107 16.09 15.79 -23.43
C PHE A 107 16.39 17.23 -23.83
N THR A 108 16.17 17.56 -25.09
CA THR A 108 16.31 18.92 -25.64
C THR A 108 15.02 19.74 -25.49
N ASP A 109 14.08 19.28 -24.67
CA ASP A 109 12.76 19.89 -24.57
C ASP A 109 12.81 21.14 -23.69
N ASP A 110 12.22 22.23 -24.18
CA ASP A 110 12.03 23.45 -23.41
C ASP A 110 10.93 23.24 -22.37
N ILE A 111 11.22 23.53 -21.09
CA ILE A 111 10.20 23.49 -20.02
C ILE A 111 9.26 24.70 -20.20
N ILE A 112 8.09 24.48 -20.79
CA ILE A 112 7.10 25.53 -21.10
C ILE A 112 6.39 26.02 -19.82
N SER A 113 6.17 25.14 -18.85
CA SER A 113 5.65 25.49 -17.53
C SER A 113 6.09 24.45 -16.48
N MET A 114 6.37 24.92 -15.28
CA MET A 114 6.64 24.07 -14.11
C MET A 114 5.44 24.21 -13.16
N GLU A 115 4.38 23.46 -13.44
CA GLU A 115 3.22 23.39 -12.54
C GLU A 115 3.53 22.39 -11.42
N TRP A 116 3.77 22.94 -10.23
CA TRP A 116 3.83 22.16 -9.00
C TRP A 116 2.41 21.69 -8.67
N ASN A 117 2.06 20.48 -9.10
CA ASN A 117 0.95 19.78 -8.48
C ASN A 117 1.40 19.39 -7.07
N GLU A 118 0.90 20.11 -6.06
CA GLU A 118 1.08 19.73 -4.67
C GLU A 118 0.65 18.28 -4.51
N SER A 119 1.60 17.39 -4.25
CA SER A 119 1.26 16.15 -3.57
C SER A 119 0.88 16.55 -2.14
N GLU A 120 -0.39 16.86 -1.91
CA GLU A 120 -1.03 16.88 -0.59
C GLU A 120 -1.13 15.46 0.02
N LEU A 121 -0.23 14.56 -0.35
CA LEU A 121 -0.11 13.28 0.33
C LEU A 121 0.63 13.55 1.64
N GLU A 122 -0.13 13.94 2.65
CA GLU A 122 0.32 13.77 4.02
C GLU A 122 0.62 12.28 4.25
N SER A 123 1.89 12.01 4.51
CA SER A 123 2.33 11.07 5.55
C SER A 123 2.44 9.58 5.20
N ASP A 124 3.39 8.95 5.86
CA ASP A 124 3.40 7.52 6.24
C ASP A 124 2.10 7.06 6.96
N SER A 125 1.06 7.89 7.07
CA SER A 125 -0.25 7.59 7.67
C SER A 125 -0.97 6.49 6.91
N LEU A 126 -0.91 6.45 5.59
CA LEU A 126 -1.58 5.44 4.77
C LEU A 126 -1.06 4.02 5.07
N LYS A 127 0.27 3.84 5.07
CA LYS A 127 0.91 2.58 5.50
C LYS A 127 0.60 2.23 6.95
N ASN A 128 0.45 3.24 7.81
CA ASN A 128 0.10 3.03 9.21
C ASN A 128 -1.36 2.60 9.40
N TYR A 129 -2.32 3.16 8.66
CA TYR A 129 -3.73 2.83 8.81
C TYR A 129 -4.01 1.37 8.40
N ARG A 130 -3.51 0.96 7.23
CA ARG A 130 -3.63 -0.43 6.77
C ARG A 130 -3.07 -1.43 7.79
N ALA A 131 -1.84 -1.19 8.26
CA ALA A 131 -1.20 -2.06 9.23
C ALA A 131 -1.97 -2.12 10.57
N LYS A 132 -2.51 -1.00 11.05
CA LYS A 132 -3.34 -0.94 12.26
C LYS A 132 -4.64 -1.72 12.11
N ALA A 133 -5.35 -1.53 11.00
CA ALA A 133 -6.61 -2.22 10.72
C ALA A 133 -6.41 -3.73 10.61
N GLU A 134 -5.41 -4.18 9.84
CA GLU A 134 -5.07 -5.60 9.73
C GLU A 134 -4.67 -6.22 11.08
N TYR A 135 -3.84 -5.51 11.86
CA TYR A 135 -3.44 -5.97 13.19
C TYR A 135 -4.64 -6.12 14.12
N TYR A 136 -5.49 -5.09 14.21
CA TYR A 136 -6.67 -5.13 15.05
C TYR A 136 -7.57 -6.32 14.72
N ILE A 137 -7.88 -6.51 13.43
CA ILE A 137 -8.79 -7.55 12.97
C ILE A 137 -8.25 -8.95 13.28
N ARG A 138 -6.93 -9.16 13.12
CA ARG A 138 -6.28 -10.45 13.44
C ARG A 138 -6.25 -10.74 14.94
N GLU A 139 -6.00 -9.73 15.77
CA GLU A 139 -5.97 -9.87 17.24
C GLU A 139 -7.37 -10.03 17.84
N HIS A 140 -8.38 -9.42 17.23
CA HIS A 140 -9.75 -9.42 17.74
C HIS A 140 -10.66 -10.39 16.98
N MET A 141 -10.13 -11.54 16.56
CA MET A 141 -10.96 -12.63 15.99
C MET A 141 -12.04 -13.12 16.96
N ASP A 142 -11.94 -12.79 18.25
CA ASP A 142 -12.96 -13.08 19.24
C ASP A 142 -14.14 -12.11 19.27
N ASN A 143 -14.05 -10.97 18.56
CA ASN A 143 -15.13 -10.01 18.42
C ASN A 143 -16.35 -10.65 17.72
N GLU A 144 -17.55 -10.35 18.19
CA GLU A 144 -18.79 -10.95 17.68
C GLU A 144 -19.04 -10.65 16.20
N ALA A 145 -18.79 -9.42 15.74
CA ALA A 145 -18.96 -9.04 14.33
C ALA A 145 -17.95 -9.80 13.44
N ILE A 146 -16.69 -9.90 13.87
CA ILE A 146 -15.64 -10.62 13.14
C ILE A 146 -15.93 -12.13 13.10
N LYS A 147 -16.37 -12.72 14.22
CA LYS A 147 -16.80 -14.13 14.30
C LYS A 147 -17.94 -14.45 13.34
N LYS A 148 -18.95 -13.58 13.27
CA LYS A 148 -20.08 -13.74 12.35
C LYS A 148 -19.63 -13.77 10.90
N LEU A 149 -18.81 -12.80 10.49
CA LEU A 149 -18.29 -12.73 9.13
C LEU A 149 -17.47 -13.95 8.74
N LYS A 150 -16.60 -14.41 9.65
CA LYS A 150 -15.80 -15.64 9.45
C LYS A 150 -16.67 -16.88 9.34
N SER A 151 -17.79 -16.93 10.04
CA SER A 151 -18.74 -18.06 10.04
C SER A 151 -19.81 -17.94 8.95
N ASN A 152 -19.62 -17.08 7.96
CA ASN A 152 -20.57 -16.82 6.87
C ASN A 152 -21.96 -16.28 7.31
N ILE A 153 -22.04 -15.62 8.46
CA ILE A 153 -23.29 -15.03 8.99
C ILE A 153 -23.32 -13.53 8.65
N PRO A 154 -24.41 -13.01 8.07
CA PRO A 154 -24.53 -11.58 7.74
C PRO A 154 -24.56 -10.72 9.02
N LEU A 155 -24.04 -9.50 8.92
CA LEU A 155 -24.01 -8.58 10.05
C LEU A 155 -25.39 -7.97 10.30
N ASN A 156 -25.63 -7.60 11.55
CA ASN A 156 -26.75 -6.73 11.91
C ASN A 156 -26.26 -5.27 12.06
N LYS A 157 -27.21 -4.34 12.20
CA LYS A 157 -26.91 -2.90 12.32
C LYS A 157 -26.02 -2.55 13.51
N GLU A 158 -26.08 -3.30 14.60
CA GLU A 158 -25.24 -3.05 15.78
C GLU A 158 -23.81 -3.56 15.55
N ASP A 159 -23.66 -4.70 14.88
CA ASP A 159 -22.35 -5.24 14.47
C ASP A 159 -21.62 -4.25 13.53
N ILE A 160 -22.34 -3.65 12.58
CA ILE A 160 -21.77 -2.67 11.66
C ILE A 160 -21.29 -1.44 12.43
N LYS A 161 -22.12 -0.89 13.33
CA LYS A 161 -21.73 0.27 14.16
C LYS A 161 -20.50 -0.01 15.01
N GLU A 162 -20.35 -1.24 15.50
CA GLU A 162 -19.18 -1.64 16.28
C GLU A 162 -17.92 -1.59 15.40
N LEU A 163 -17.98 -2.17 14.20
CA LEU A 163 -16.88 -2.09 13.23
C LEU A 163 -16.58 -0.65 12.80
N GLU A 164 -17.61 0.18 12.57
CA GLU A 164 -17.46 1.61 12.24
C GLU A 164 -16.74 2.35 13.37
N LYS A 165 -17.15 2.14 14.62
CA LYS A 165 -16.53 2.78 15.78
C LYS A 165 -15.04 2.44 15.87
N VAL A 166 -14.69 1.17 15.72
CA VAL A 166 -13.30 0.74 15.82
C VAL A 166 -12.49 1.27 14.63
N LEU A 167 -12.91 0.96 13.40
CA LEU A 167 -12.13 1.22 12.19
C LEU A 167 -12.09 2.72 11.86
N TRP A 168 -13.17 3.47 12.09
CA TRP A 168 -13.30 4.88 11.73
C TRP A 168 -13.23 5.87 12.90
N SER A 169 -13.06 5.41 14.14
CA SER A 169 -12.86 6.33 15.28
C SER A 169 -11.70 5.96 16.19
N GLU A 170 -11.43 4.67 16.43
CA GLU A 170 -10.36 4.25 17.33
C GLU A 170 -9.00 4.06 16.61
N LEU A 171 -9.00 3.45 15.41
CA LEU A 171 -7.77 3.17 14.66
C LEU A 171 -7.34 4.30 13.71
N GLY A 172 -8.30 5.12 13.28
CA GLY A 172 -8.15 6.24 12.36
C GLY A 172 -9.50 6.86 12.05
N THR A 173 -9.60 7.70 11.02
CA THR A 173 -10.87 8.33 10.60
C THR A 173 -11.51 7.62 9.40
N LYS A 174 -12.77 7.96 9.13
CA LYS A 174 -13.48 7.46 7.94
C LYS A 174 -12.79 7.92 6.63
N GLU A 175 -12.27 9.13 6.61
CA GLU A 175 -11.55 9.69 5.46
C GLU A 175 -10.26 8.91 5.20
N GLU A 176 -9.50 8.56 6.26
CA GLU A 176 -8.31 7.71 6.14
C GLU A 176 -8.65 6.32 5.61
N TYR A 177 -9.78 5.75 6.05
CA TYR A 177 -10.31 4.50 5.52
C TYR A 177 -10.63 4.58 4.03
N GLU A 178 -11.38 5.61 3.61
CA GLU A 178 -11.80 5.78 2.22
C GLU A 178 -10.61 6.06 1.29
N GLN A 179 -9.56 6.74 1.79
CA GLN A 179 -8.32 6.94 1.04
C GLN A 179 -7.55 5.64 0.81
N GLU A 180 -7.51 4.73 1.79
CA GLU A 180 -6.75 3.48 1.69
C GLU A 180 -7.53 2.36 0.99
N TYR A 181 -8.81 2.19 1.33
CA TYR A 181 -9.64 1.05 0.89
C TYR A 181 -10.78 1.44 -0.06
N GLY A 182 -10.96 2.73 -0.33
CA GLY A 182 -12.10 3.24 -1.11
C GLY A 182 -13.43 3.13 -0.36
N GLN A 183 -14.54 3.17 -1.09
CA GLN A 183 -15.89 2.99 -0.53
C GLN A 183 -16.25 1.52 -0.27
N LYS A 184 -15.27 0.70 0.11
CA LYS A 184 -15.47 -0.72 0.36
C LYS A 184 -16.30 -0.91 1.66
N PRO A 185 -17.33 -1.76 1.68
CA PRO A 185 -18.04 -2.12 2.92
C PRO A 185 -17.10 -2.71 3.98
N LEU A 186 -17.34 -2.42 5.26
CA LEU A 186 -16.47 -2.88 6.35
C LEU A 186 -16.41 -4.41 6.47
N GLY A 187 -17.53 -5.10 6.24
CA GLY A 187 -17.56 -6.56 6.29
C GLY A 187 -16.74 -7.23 5.19
N GLU A 188 -16.65 -6.59 4.02
CA GLU A 188 -15.79 -7.04 2.92
C GLU A 188 -14.31 -6.94 3.32
N LEU A 189 -13.89 -5.81 3.91
CA LEU A 189 -12.52 -5.65 4.39
C LEU A 189 -12.15 -6.72 5.43
N VAL A 190 -13.02 -6.93 6.42
CA VAL A 190 -12.78 -7.93 7.45
C VAL A 190 -12.63 -9.32 6.84
N ARG A 191 -13.50 -9.70 5.89
CA ARG A 191 -13.41 -10.98 5.18
C ARG A 191 -12.14 -11.15 4.35
N GLU A 192 -11.67 -10.10 3.67
CA GLU A 192 -10.39 -10.15 2.95
C GLU A 192 -9.21 -10.43 3.89
N ILE A 193 -9.29 -10.01 5.15
CA ILE A 193 -8.21 -10.16 6.13
C ILE A 193 -8.28 -11.51 6.87
N VAL A 194 -9.49 -11.94 7.29
CA VAL A 194 -9.66 -13.15 8.13
C VAL A 194 -9.99 -14.41 7.35
N GLY A 195 -10.45 -14.27 6.10
CA GLY A 195 -10.94 -15.39 5.30
C GLY A 195 -12.33 -15.89 5.73
N LEU A 196 -12.69 -17.08 5.27
CA LEU A 196 -13.93 -17.77 5.64
C LEU A 196 -13.60 -19.06 6.37
N ASP A 197 -14.40 -19.42 7.37
CA ASP A 197 -14.27 -20.72 8.03
C ASP A 197 -14.54 -21.88 7.06
N MET A 198 -13.69 -22.90 7.12
CA MET A 198 -13.78 -24.07 6.24
C MET A 198 -15.10 -24.83 6.41
N ASN A 199 -15.62 -24.94 7.63
CA ASN A 199 -16.88 -25.64 7.87
C ASN A 199 -18.05 -24.79 7.36
N ALA A 200 -18.03 -23.48 7.59
CA ALA A 200 -19.05 -22.57 7.06
C ALA A 200 -19.07 -22.56 5.52
N ALA A 201 -17.90 -22.60 4.88
CA ALA A 201 -17.78 -22.75 3.43
C ALA A 201 -18.37 -24.09 2.97
N LYS A 202 -17.95 -25.21 3.58
CA LYS A 202 -18.47 -26.54 3.24
C LYS A 202 -19.98 -26.64 3.45
N GLU A 203 -20.53 -26.06 4.51
CA GLU A 203 -21.98 -26.03 4.77
C GLU A 203 -22.73 -25.21 3.71
N ALA A 204 -22.17 -24.09 3.25
CA ALA A 204 -22.76 -23.32 2.17
C ALA A 204 -22.81 -24.10 0.84
N PHE A 205 -21.84 -24.99 0.61
CA PHE A 205 -21.75 -25.84 -0.59
C PHE A 205 -22.30 -27.27 -0.37
N SER A 206 -22.63 -27.70 0.86
CA SER A 206 -23.00 -29.10 1.17
C SER A 206 -24.34 -29.48 0.56
N ALA A 207 -25.32 -28.58 0.62
CA ALA A 207 -26.62 -28.74 -0.03
C ALA A 207 -26.48 -29.05 -1.53
N TYR A 208 -25.39 -28.62 -2.14
CA TYR A 208 -25.09 -28.86 -3.54
C TYR A 208 -24.23 -30.11 -3.76
N LEU A 209 -23.20 -30.33 -2.94
CA LEU A 209 -22.34 -31.53 -3.03
C LEU A 209 -23.11 -32.83 -2.76
N GLU A 210 -24.15 -32.80 -1.92
CA GLU A 210 -24.93 -33.99 -1.55
C GLU A 210 -26.06 -34.33 -2.54
N ASN A 211 -26.63 -33.33 -3.23
CA ASN A 211 -27.80 -33.51 -4.10
C ASN A 211 -27.47 -33.53 -5.60
N SER A 212 -26.20 -33.34 -5.96
CA SER A 212 -25.76 -33.24 -7.36
C SER A 212 -24.90 -34.43 -7.73
N ASN A 213 -25.23 -35.12 -8.83
CA ASN A 213 -24.38 -36.16 -9.43
C ASN A 213 -23.19 -35.50 -10.15
N LEU A 214 -22.30 -34.85 -9.40
CA LEU A 214 -21.10 -34.22 -9.95
C LEU A 214 -20.05 -35.26 -10.32
N ASP A 215 -19.36 -35.04 -11.43
CA ASP A 215 -18.19 -35.84 -11.80
C ASP A 215 -16.93 -35.40 -11.02
N SER A 216 -15.85 -36.17 -11.15
CA SER A 216 -14.60 -35.90 -10.42
C SER A 216 -13.96 -34.56 -10.78
N ARG A 217 -14.14 -34.06 -12.01
CA ARG A 217 -13.58 -32.76 -12.45
C ARG A 217 -14.39 -31.61 -11.89
N GLN A 218 -15.72 -31.74 -11.86
CA GLN A 218 -16.62 -30.77 -11.23
C GLN A 218 -16.40 -30.69 -9.72
N ILE A 219 -16.24 -31.83 -9.03
CA ILE A 219 -15.93 -31.88 -7.60
C ILE A 219 -14.60 -31.19 -7.32
N TYR A 220 -13.56 -31.45 -8.12
CA TYR A 220 -12.28 -30.77 -8.00
C TYR A 220 -12.44 -29.25 -8.12
N PHE A 221 -13.17 -28.79 -9.13
CA PHE A 221 -13.41 -27.37 -9.36
C PHE A 221 -14.12 -26.69 -8.18
N VAL A 222 -15.18 -27.32 -7.65
CA VAL A 222 -15.91 -26.80 -6.48
C VAL A 222 -15.01 -26.76 -5.24
N ASN A 223 -14.16 -27.77 -5.02
CA ASN A 223 -13.20 -27.74 -3.92
C ASN A 223 -12.20 -26.59 -4.06
N GLN A 224 -11.73 -26.28 -5.27
CA GLN A 224 -10.88 -25.11 -5.51
C GLN A 224 -11.61 -23.80 -5.19
N ILE A 225 -12.91 -23.69 -5.50
CA ILE A 225 -13.72 -22.52 -5.11
C ILE A 225 -13.78 -22.41 -3.59
N VAL A 226 -14.06 -23.51 -2.89
CA VAL A 226 -14.11 -23.55 -1.42
C VAL A 226 -12.77 -23.12 -0.83
N GLU A 227 -11.65 -23.68 -1.30
CA GLU A 227 -10.31 -23.30 -0.83
C GLU A 227 -9.99 -21.82 -1.09
N TYR A 228 -10.36 -21.31 -2.26
CA TYR A 228 -10.15 -19.91 -2.61
C TYR A 228 -10.95 -18.99 -1.67
N ILE A 229 -12.23 -19.27 -1.45
CA ILE A 229 -13.09 -18.46 -0.58
C ILE A 229 -12.63 -18.56 0.89
N VAL A 230 -12.19 -19.73 1.35
CA VAL A 230 -11.64 -19.89 2.71
C VAL A 230 -10.42 -18.99 2.92
N ARG A 231 -9.53 -18.88 1.92
CA ARG A 231 -8.32 -18.06 2.01
C ARG A 231 -8.59 -16.57 1.82
N ASN A 232 -9.40 -16.20 0.83
CA ASN A 232 -9.61 -14.81 0.42
C ASN A 232 -10.89 -14.19 1.01
N GLY A 233 -11.70 -14.97 1.73
CA GLY A 233 -12.98 -14.57 2.33
C GLY A 233 -14.16 -14.46 1.35
N MET A 234 -13.88 -14.17 0.09
CA MET A 234 -14.88 -13.91 -0.96
C MET A 234 -14.32 -14.22 -2.36
N MET A 235 -15.20 -14.27 -3.35
CA MET A 235 -14.83 -14.37 -4.77
C MET A 235 -15.70 -13.40 -5.60
N LYS A 236 -15.29 -12.13 -5.67
CA LYS A 236 -16.02 -11.10 -6.45
C LYS A 236 -15.60 -11.07 -7.92
N ASP A 237 -14.31 -11.22 -8.17
CA ASP A 237 -13.79 -11.33 -9.54
C ASP A 237 -13.82 -12.80 -9.97
N LEU A 238 -14.72 -13.12 -10.91
CA LEU A 238 -14.82 -14.47 -11.48
C LEU A 238 -13.76 -14.74 -12.56
N SER A 239 -12.98 -13.74 -12.96
CA SER A 239 -11.89 -13.91 -13.92
C SER A 239 -10.80 -14.84 -13.39
N VAL A 240 -10.62 -14.92 -12.06
CA VAL A 240 -9.69 -15.84 -11.39
C VAL A 240 -9.95 -17.32 -11.72
N LEU A 241 -11.18 -17.66 -12.10
CA LEU A 241 -11.57 -19.00 -12.49
C LEU A 241 -11.00 -19.43 -13.86
N GLN A 242 -10.38 -18.50 -14.59
CA GLN A 242 -9.67 -18.74 -15.85
C GLN A 242 -8.17 -19.03 -15.65
N GLU A 243 -7.69 -19.02 -14.40
CA GLU A 243 -6.30 -19.26 -14.04
C GLU A 243 -6.16 -20.56 -13.24
N ALA A 244 -4.92 -21.07 -13.13
CA ALA A 244 -4.64 -22.22 -12.25
C ALA A 244 -4.92 -21.83 -10.78
N PRO A 245 -5.46 -22.73 -9.94
CA PRO A 245 -5.67 -24.17 -10.16
C PRO A 245 -7.03 -24.53 -10.81
N PHE A 246 -7.88 -23.55 -11.13
CA PHE A 246 -9.22 -23.80 -11.67
C PHE A 246 -9.19 -24.42 -13.06
N THR A 247 -8.17 -24.11 -13.87
CA THR A 247 -8.01 -24.63 -15.23
C THR A 247 -7.23 -25.94 -15.34
N ASP A 248 -6.76 -26.51 -14.22
CA ASP A 248 -5.94 -27.74 -14.21
C ASP A 248 -6.66 -28.98 -14.74
N GLN A 249 -7.99 -29.01 -14.65
CA GLN A 249 -8.84 -30.13 -15.08
C GLN A 249 -9.75 -29.79 -16.27
N GLY A 250 -9.45 -28.69 -16.96
CA GLY A 250 -10.26 -28.12 -18.04
C GLY A 250 -10.83 -26.75 -17.67
N SER A 251 -11.31 -26.03 -18.67
CA SER A 251 -11.98 -24.74 -18.47
C SER A 251 -13.39 -24.91 -17.89
N ILE A 252 -13.96 -23.85 -17.32
CA ILE A 252 -15.34 -23.82 -16.79
C ILE A 252 -16.34 -24.36 -17.83
N VAL A 253 -16.18 -23.95 -19.10
CA VAL A 253 -17.08 -24.32 -20.20
C VAL A 253 -16.99 -25.81 -20.54
N GLU A 254 -15.81 -26.41 -20.36
CA GLU A 254 -15.59 -27.85 -20.60
C GLU A 254 -16.06 -28.71 -19.43
N ILE A 255 -15.89 -28.22 -18.20
CA ILE A 255 -16.24 -28.94 -16.97
C ILE A 255 -17.76 -28.86 -16.69
N PHE A 256 -18.38 -27.71 -16.95
CA PHE A 256 -19.80 -27.46 -16.69
C PHE A 256 -20.58 -27.31 -18.00
N THR A 257 -20.84 -28.44 -18.66
CA THR A 257 -21.66 -28.49 -19.88
C THR A 257 -23.14 -28.16 -19.63
N ASP A 258 -23.62 -28.40 -18.41
CA ASP A 258 -24.95 -27.97 -17.96
C ASP A 258 -24.84 -26.60 -17.29
N LEU A 259 -25.42 -25.59 -17.94
CA LEU A 259 -25.42 -24.21 -17.44
C LEU A 259 -26.20 -24.05 -16.13
N GLY A 260 -27.19 -24.90 -15.86
CA GLY A 260 -27.95 -24.85 -14.61
C GLY A 260 -27.10 -25.27 -13.40
N VAL A 261 -26.22 -26.23 -13.60
CA VAL A 261 -25.25 -26.71 -12.59
C VAL A 261 -24.30 -25.58 -12.19
N TRP A 262 -23.70 -24.91 -13.18
CA TRP A 262 -22.85 -23.74 -12.94
C TRP A 262 -23.59 -22.56 -12.31
N ALA A 263 -24.81 -22.25 -12.79
CA ALA A 263 -25.61 -21.16 -12.25
C ALA A 263 -25.92 -21.32 -10.75
N ASN A 264 -26.15 -22.56 -10.29
CA ASN A 264 -26.35 -22.85 -8.88
C ASN A 264 -25.08 -22.61 -8.04
N ILE A 265 -23.92 -23.06 -8.52
CA ILE A 265 -22.62 -22.81 -7.86
C ILE A 265 -22.38 -21.31 -7.77
N LYS A 266 -22.59 -20.57 -8.87
CA LYS A 266 -22.46 -19.11 -8.89
C LYS A 266 -23.39 -18.45 -7.89
N SER A 267 -24.66 -18.89 -7.79
CA SER A 267 -25.61 -18.34 -6.82
C SER A 267 -25.15 -18.55 -5.37
N ILE A 268 -24.47 -19.65 -5.06
CA ILE A 268 -23.89 -19.88 -3.72
C ILE A 268 -22.74 -18.90 -3.48
N ILE A 269 -21.85 -18.70 -4.46
CA ILE A 269 -20.76 -17.71 -4.39
C ILE A 269 -21.34 -16.31 -4.16
N ASP A 270 -22.35 -15.93 -4.94
CA ASP A 270 -23.02 -14.63 -4.82
C ASP A 270 -23.61 -14.45 -3.40
N ARG A 271 -24.31 -15.46 -2.87
CA ARG A 271 -24.84 -15.42 -1.49
C ARG A 271 -23.75 -15.30 -0.43
N ILE A 272 -22.63 -16.00 -0.60
CA ILE A 272 -21.48 -15.87 0.31
C ILE A 272 -20.96 -14.44 0.26
N ASN A 273 -20.77 -13.87 -0.94
CA ASN A 273 -20.29 -12.50 -1.10
C ASN A 273 -21.27 -11.48 -0.49
N GLU A 274 -22.58 -11.66 -0.69
CA GLU A 274 -23.62 -10.80 -0.11
C GLU A 274 -23.58 -10.81 1.42
N ASN A 275 -23.36 -11.96 2.05
CA ASN A 275 -23.22 -12.07 3.51
C ASN A 275 -22.00 -11.29 4.07
N ALA A 276 -21.03 -10.92 3.24
CA ALA A 276 -19.91 -10.07 3.65
C ALA A 276 -20.19 -8.58 3.49
N ALA A 277 -21.06 -8.22 2.54
CA ALA A 277 -21.40 -6.83 2.23
C ALA A 277 -22.58 -6.31 3.08
N ALA A 278 -23.38 -7.21 3.65
CA ALA A 278 -24.57 -6.94 4.45
C ALA A 278 -24.27 -6.43 5.87
#